data_AF-A0A7F8QH11-F1
#
_entry.id   AF-A0A7F8QH11-F1
#
_cell.length_a   1.000
_cell.length_b   1.000
_cell.length_c   1.000
_cell.angle_alpha   90.00
_cell.angle_beta   90.00
_cell.angle_gamma   90.00
#
_symmetry.space_group_name_H-M   'P 1'
#
loop_
_entity.id
_entity.type
_entity.pdbx_description
1 polymer ?
#
loop_
_entity_poly.entity_id
_entity_poly.type
_entity_poly.pdbx_seq_one_letter_code
_entity_poly.pdbx_strand_id
1 'polypeptide(L)'
;MKRCLDKNKLMDALKHASNMLGELRTSMLSPKSYYELYMAISDELHYLEVYLTDEFAKGRKVADLYELVQYAGNIIPRLYLLITVGVVYVKSFPQSRKDILKDLVEMCRGVQHPLRGLFLRNYLLQCTRNILPDEGEPTDEETTGDISDSMDFVLLNFAEMNKLWVRMQHQGHSRDREKRERERQELRILVGTNLVRLSQLEGVNVERYKQIVLTGILEQVVNCRDALAQEYLMECIIQVFPDEFHLQTLNPFLRACAELHQNVNVKNIIIALIDR
;
A
#
# COMPACT_ATOMS: atom_id res chain seq x y z
N MET A 1 -9.50 -24.64 -0.58
CA MET A 1 -9.59 -23.73 -1.74
C MET A 1 -9.08 -24.39 -3.02
N LYS A 2 -7.77 -24.68 -3.16
CA LYS A 2 -7.16 -25.26 -4.38
C LYS A 2 -7.93 -26.45 -4.98
N ARG A 3 -8.24 -27.47 -4.18
CA ARG A 3 -9.07 -28.62 -4.61
C ARG A 3 -10.44 -28.26 -5.20
N CYS A 4 -11.03 -27.13 -4.79
CA CYS A 4 -12.30 -26.65 -5.37
C CYS A 4 -12.06 -25.96 -6.70
N LEU A 5 -10.96 -25.22 -6.84
CA LEU A 5 -10.53 -24.62 -8.10
C LEU A 5 -10.24 -25.70 -9.14
N ASP A 6 -9.51 -26.77 -8.77
CA ASP A 6 -9.22 -27.91 -9.67
C ASP A 6 -10.49 -28.62 -10.17
N LYS A 7 -11.58 -28.53 -9.39
CA LYS A 7 -12.90 -29.09 -9.73
C LYS A 7 -13.84 -28.07 -10.38
N ASN A 8 -13.35 -26.90 -10.79
CA ASN A 8 -14.12 -25.79 -11.34
C ASN A 8 -15.25 -25.27 -10.43
N LYS A 9 -15.15 -25.49 -9.11
CA LYS A 9 -16.11 -25.03 -8.10
C LYS A 9 -15.70 -23.67 -7.53
N LEU A 10 -15.83 -22.64 -8.35
CA LEU A 10 -15.38 -21.28 -8.02
C LEU A 10 -16.03 -20.72 -6.75
N MET A 11 -17.35 -20.84 -6.61
CA MET A 11 -18.09 -20.33 -5.44
C MET A 11 -17.61 -20.95 -4.13
N ASP A 12 -17.41 -22.27 -4.13
CA ASP A 12 -16.89 -22.98 -2.97
C ASP A 12 -15.45 -22.56 -2.66
N ALA A 13 -14.63 -22.35 -3.70
CA ALA A 13 -13.28 -21.87 -3.53
C ALA A 13 -13.23 -20.48 -2.88
N LEU A 14 -14.07 -19.53 -3.33
CA LEU A 14 -14.19 -18.19 -2.75
C LEU A 14 -14.70 -18.24 -1.31
N LYS A 15 -15.64 -19.13 -0.98
CA LYS A 15 -16.08 -19.36 0.39
C LYS A 15 -14.94 -19.85 1.28
N HIS A 16 -14.13 -20.79 0.80
CA HIS A 16 -12.93 -21.25 1.52
C HIS A 16 -11.87 -20.16 1.66
N ALA A 17 -11.65 -19.35 0.62
CA ALA A 17 -10.74 -18.21 0.66
C ALA A 17 -11.20 -17.18 1.71
N SER A 18 -12.49 -16.85 1.73
CA SER A 18 -13.10 -15.95 2.71
C SER A 18 -12.95 -16.46 4.15
N ASN A 19 -13.13 -17.77 4.37
CA ASN A 19 -12.91 -18.39 5.68
C ASN A 19 -11.44 -18.31 6.11
N MET A 20 -10.49 -18.62 5.22
CA MET A 20 -9.05 -18.51 5.47
C MET A 20 -8.64 -17.07 5.79
N LEU A 21 -9.15 -16.10 5.04
CA LEU A 21 -8.97 -14.67 5.31
C LEU A 21 -9.58 -14.22 6.64
N GLY A 22 -10.53 -15.00 7.18
CA GLY A 22 -11.11 -14.80 8.50
C GLY A 22 -10.05 -14.80 9.60
N GLU A 23 -8.95 -15.55 9.42
CA GLU A 23 -7.85 -15.65 10.39
C GLU A 23 -7.10 -14.32 10.55
N LEU A 24 -6.99 -13.50 9.50
CA LEU A 24 -6.37 -12.16 9.57
C LEU A 24 -7.15 -11.17 10.45
N ARG A 25 -8.36 -11.53 10.90
CA ARG A 25 -9.14 -10.74 11.86
C ARG A 25 -8.66 -10.92 13.29
N THR A 26 -7.69 -11.80 13.56
CA THR A 26 -7.12 -11.92 14.90
C THR A 26 -6.46 -10.62 15.36
N SER A 27 -6.53 -10.37 16.67
CA SER A 27 -5.74 -9.33 17.37
C SER A 27 -4.77 -9.92 18.38
N MET A 28 -4.63 -11.26 18.39
CA MET A 28 -3.86 -11.97 19.42
C MET A 28 -2.39 -12.17 19.03
N LEU A 29 -2.04 -11.92 17.77
CA LEU A 29 -0.70 -12.16 17.24
C LEU A 29 0.20 -10.94 17.40
N SER A 30 1.49 -11.20 17.65
CA SER A 30 2.54 -10.20 17.50
C SER A 30 2.67 -9.76 16.02
N PRO A 31 3.24 -8.59 15.71
CA PRO A 31 3.46 -8.19 14.32
C PRO A 31 4.22 -9.22 13.49
N LYS A 32 5.26 -9.85 14.07
CA LYS A 32 6.02 -10.90 13.41
C LYS A 32 5.16 -12.13 13.06
N SER A 33 4.42 -12.66 14.03
CA SER A 33 3.55 -13.82 13.78
C SER A 33 2.40 -13.47 12.83
N TYR A 34 1.90 -12.23 12.90
CA TYR A 34 0.90 -11.73 11.95
C TYR A 34 1.48 -11.64 10.53
N TYR A 35 2.74 -11.20 10.38
CA TYR A 35 3.46 -11.17 9.12
C TYR A 35 3.59 -12.58 8.51
N GLU A 36 3.95 -13.59 9.31
CA GLU A 36 4.04 -14.98 8.84
C GLU A 36 2.68 -15.50 8.34
N LEU A 37 1.60 -15.26 9.09
CA LEU A 37 0.25 -15.62 8.66
C LEU A 37 -0.16 -14.86 7.39
N TYR A 38 0.15 -13.57 7.33
CA TYR A 38 -0.10 -12.72 6.18
C TYR A 38 0.58 -13.26 4.92
N MET A 39 1.88 -13.61 5.00
CA MET A 39 2.62 -14.15 3.86
C MET A 39 2.00 -15.46 3.35
N ALA A 40 1.69 -16.39 4.26
CA ALA A 40 1.05 -17.65 3.89
C ALA A 40 -0.32 -17.44 3.20
N ILE A 41 -1.11 -16.49 3.68
CA ILE A 41 -2.41 -16.16 3.07
C ILE A 41 -2.22 -15.46 1.72
N SER A 42 -1.27 -14.54 1.60
CA SER A 42 -0.96 -13.85 0.35
C SER A 42 -0.51 -14.82 -0.75
N ASP A 43 0.27 -15.84 -0.43
CA ASP A 43 0.67 -16.89 -1.38
C ASP A 43 -0.54 -17.68 -1.90
N GLU A 44 -1.49 -18.01 -1.01
CA GLU A 44 -2.72 -18.69 -1.38
C GLU A 44 -3.63 -17.78 -2.25
N LEU A 45 -3.71 -16.48 -1.94
CA LEU A 45 -4.45 -15.54 -2.79
C LEU A 45 -3.79 -15.33 -4.15
N HIS A 46 -2.46 -15.36 -4.22
CA HIS A 46 -1.77 -15.28 -5.51
C HIS A 46 -2.10 -16.50 -6.39
N TYR A 47 -2.20 -17.70 -5.82
CA TYR A 47 -2.70 -18.87 -6.55
C TYR A 47 -4.12 -18.64 -7.09
N LEU A 48 -5.01 -18.03 -6.27
CA LEU A 48 -6.36 -17.69 -6.69
C LEU A 48 -6.33 -16.64 -7.83
N GLU A 49 -5.52 -15.60 -7.73
CA GLU A 49 -5.35 -14.56 -8.75
C GLU A 49 -4.95 -15.17 -10.10
N VAL A 50 -3.93 -16.04 -10.12
CA VAL A 50 -3.43 -16.70 -11.34
C VAL A 50 -4.53 -17.55 -11.96
N TYR A 51 -5.18 -18.40 -11.16
CA TYR A 51 -6.29 -19.23 -11.63
C TYR A 51 -7.43 -18.40 -12.23
N LEU A 52 -7.82 -17.31 -11.56
CA LEU A 52 -8.88 -16.43 -12.04
C LEU A 52 -8.48 -15.74 -13.35
N THR A 53 -7.24 -15.26 -13.45
CA THR A 53 -6.71 -14.65 -14.68
C THR A 53 -6.85 -15.61 -15.87
N ASP A 54 -6.45 -16.88 -15.69
CA ASP A 54 -6.56 -17.91 -16.73
C ASP A 54 -8.01 -18.28 -17.08
N GLU A 55 -8.90 -18.32 -16.09
CA GLU A 55 -10.32 -18.61 -16.31
C GLU A 55 -11.04 -17.46 -17.03
N PHE A 56 -10.69 -16.22 -16.74
CA PHE A 56 -11.34 -15.06 -17.37
C PHE A 56 -10.80 -14.77 -18.77
N ALA A 57 -9.56 -15.18 -19.08
CA ALA A 57 -9.08 -15.24 -20.45
C ALA A 57 -9.95 -16.15 -21.36
N LYS A 58 -10.73 -17.08 -20.79
CA LYS A 58 -11.66 -17.96 -21.52
C LYS A 58 -13.04 -17.35 -21.78
N GLY A 59 -13.26 -16.07 -21.45
CA GLY A 59 -14.47 -15.32 -21.82
C GLY A 59 -15.61 -15.30 -20.79
N ARG A 60 -15.34 -15.58 -19.51
CA ARG A 60 -16.33 -15.37 -18.43
C ARG A 60 -16.46 -13.87 -18.09
N LYS A 61 -17.60 -13.45 -17.54
CA LYS A 61 -17.81 -12.05 -17.10
C LYS A 61 -17.15 -11.79 -15.75
N VAL A 62 -16.09 -10.97 -15.71
CA VAL A 62 -15.38 -10.59 -14.47
C VAL A 62 -16.20 -9.64 -13.59
N ALA A 63 -17.04 -8.80 -14.21
CA ALA A 63 -17.81 -7.78 -13.50
C ALA A 63 -18.72 -8.35 -12.41
N ASP A 64 -19.44 -9.43 -12.73
CA ASP A 64 -20.30 -10.14 -11.78
C ASP A 64 -19.48 -10.67 -10.58
N LEU A 65 -18.21 -11.08 -10.80
CA LEU A 65 -17.35 -11.56 -9.73
C LEU A 65 -16.86 -10.42 -8.81
N TYR A 66 -16.51 -9.26 -9.38
CA TYR A 66 -16.08 -8.10 -8.61
C TYR A 66 -17.20 -7.57 -7.70
N GLU A 67 -18.44 -7.58 -8.18
CA GLU A 67 -19.59 -7.30 -7.33
C GLU A 67 -19.80 -8.43 -6.29
N LEU A 68 -19.74 -9.69 -6.72
CA LEU A 68 -20.04 -10.83 -5.86
C LEU A 68 -19.16 -10.88 -4.60
N VAL A 69 -17.85 -10.64 -4.73
CA VAL A 69 -16.93 -10.70 -3.58
C VAL A 69 -17.21 -9.62 -2.53
N GLN A 70 -17.89 -8.53 -2.90
CA GLN A 70 -18.30 -7.48 -1.97
C GLN A 70 -19.38 -7.93 -0.99
N TYR A 71 -20.13 -9.00 -1.30
CA TYR A 71 -21.11 -9.59 -0.38
C TYR A 71 -20.47 -10.42 0.75
N ALA A 72 -19.14 -10.59 0.76
CA ALA A 72 -18.46 -11.24 1.88
C ALA A 72 -18.73 -10.46 3.19
N GLY A 73 -19.31 -11.12 4.21
CA GLY A 73 -19.84 -10.41 5.38
C GLY A 73 -18.81 -9.61 6.19
N ASN A 74 -17.59 -10.12 6.33
CA ASN A 74 -16.54 -9.45 7.10
C ASN A 74 -15.65 -8.57 6.22
N ILE A 75 -15.34 -7.36 6.69
CA ILE A 75 -14.57 -6.36 5.93
C ILE A 75 -13.17 -6.82 5.53
N ILE A 76 -12.45 -7.55 6.39
CA ILE A 76 -11.08 -8.01 6.08
C ILE A 76 -11.11 -9.03 4.93
N PRO A 77 -11.81 -10.18 5.03
CA PRO A 77 -11.97 -11.07 3.88
C PRO A 77 -12.48 -10.40 2.62
N ARG A 78 -13.47 -9.51 2.75
CA ARG A 78 -14.05 -8.78 1.63
C ARG A 78 -12.99 -7.99 0.87
N LEU A 79 -12.20 -7.17 1.55
CA LEU A 79 -11.24 -6.28 0.89
C LEU A 79 -10.06 -7.02 0.27
N TYR A 80 -9.56 -8.09 0.90
CA TYR A 80 -8.52 -8.92 0.28
C TYR A 80 -9.02 -9.60 -1.01
N LEU A 81 -10.24 -10.15 -0.99
CA LEU A 81 -10.86 -10.71 -2.19
C LEU A 81 -11.15 -9.63 -3.24
N LEU A 82 -11.62 -8.46 -2.82
CA LEU A 82 -11.88 -7.32 -3.71
C LEU A 82 -10.61 -6.88 -4.42
N ILE A 83 -9.48 -6.75 -3.71
CA ILE A 83 -8.18 -6.43 -4.31
C ILE A 83 -7.75 -7.52 -5.29
N THR A 84 -7.84 -8.80 -4.88
CA THR A 84 -7.43 -9.94 -5.72
C THR A 84 -8.23 -9.96 -7.03
N VAL A 85 -9.55 -9.86 -6.95
CA VAL A 85 -10.43 -9.85 -8.12
C VAL A 85 -10.29 -8.55 -8.91
N GLY A 86 -10.07 -7.41 -8.26
CA GLY A 86 -9.85 -6.11 -8.90
C GLY A 86 -8.61 -6.12 -9.79
N VAL A 87 -7.53 -6.74 -9.34
CA VAL A 87 -6.31 -6.91 -10.17
C VAL A 87 -6.60 -7.75 -11.40
N VAL A 88 -7.35 -8.85 -11.24
CA VAL A 88 -7.80 -9.69 -12.37
C VAL A 88 -8.72 -8.91 -13.32
N TYR A 89 -9.59 -8.05 -12.77
CA TYR A 89 -10.46 -7.17 -13.55
C TYR A 89 -9.63 -6.22 -14.40
N VAL A 90 -8.69 -5.50 -13.82
CA VAL A 90 -7.83 -4.55 -14.55
C VAL A 90 -7.05 -5.26 -15.66
N LYS A 91 -6.51 -6.46 -15.38
CA LYS A 91 -5.81 -7.27 -16.39
C LYS A 91 -6.71 -7.72 -17.55
N SER A 92 -7.99 -7.97 -17.28
CA SER A 92 -8.95 -8.42 -18.29
C SER A 92 -9.59 -7.25 -19.05
N PHE A 93 -9.70 -6.08 -18.42
CA PHE A 93 -10.35 -4.88 -18.93
C PHE A 93 -9.52 -3.63 -18.60
N PRO A 94 -8.42 -3.37 -19.36
CA PRO A 94 -7.53 -2.23 -19.13
C PRO A 94 -8.22 -0.86 -19.14
N GLN A 95 -9.33 -0.73 -19.86
CA GLN A 95 -10.15 0.50 -19.90
C GLN A 95 -10.77 0.88 -18.56
N SER A 96 -10.88 -0.05 -17.61
CA SER A 96 -11.44 0.20 -16.27
C SER A 96 -10.35 0.49 -15.21
N ARG A 97 -9.08 0.46 -15.61
CA ARG A 97 -7.91 0.52 -14.71
C ARG A 97 -7.98 1.66 -13.71
N LYS A 98 -8.22 2.89 -14.19
CA LYS A 98 -8.28 4.07 -13.33
C LYS A 98 -9.38 3.96 -12.26
N ASP A 99 -10.60 3.61 -12.68
CA ASP A 99 -11.76 3.57 -11.79
C ASP A 99 -11.62 2.47 -10.73
N ILE A 100 -11.16 1.28 -11.15
CA ILE A 100 -10.94 0.15 -10.22
C ILE A 100 -9.82 0.48 -9.24
N LEU A 101 -8.68 1.02 -9.68
CA LEU A 101 -7.59 1.37 -8.77
C LEU A 101 -8.03 2.43 -7.74
N LYS A 102 -8.80 3.44 -8.18
CA LYS A 102 -9.36 4.46 -7.29
C LYS A 102 -10.34 3.86 -6.28
N ASP A 103 -11.26 3.01 -6.72
CA ASP A 103 -12.19 2.30 -5.83
C ASP A 103 -11.45 1.46 -4.80
N LEU A 104 -10.45 0.66 -5.22
CA LEU A 104 -9.69 -0.20 -4.31
C LEU A 104 -8.97 0.57 -3.19
N VAL A 105 -8.32 1.70 -3.51
CA VAL A 105 -7.63 2.51 -2.49
C VAL A 105 -8.61 3.23 -1.55
N GLU A 106 -9.76 3.66 -2.07
CA GLU A 106 -10.82 4.29 -1.28
C GLU A 106 -11.50 3.27 -0.36
N MET A 107 -11.83 2.08 -0.85
CA MET A 107 -12.43 1.00 -0.06
C MET A 107 -11.52 0.51 1.08
N CYS A 108 -10.20 0.56 0.89
CA CYS A 108 -9.24 0.29 1.96
C CYS A 108 -9.31 1.28 3.13
N ARG A 109 -9.93 2.46 2.97
CA ARG A 109 -10.21 3.40 4.08
C ARG A 109 -11.20 2.81 5.08
N GLY A 110 -11.96 1.78 4.73
CA GLY A 110 -12.85 1.09 5.68
C GLY A 110 -12.12 0.40 6.84
N VAL A 111 -10.81 0.12 6.71
CA VAL A 111 -10.03 -0.58 7.75
C VAL A 111 -9.17 0.39 8.55
N GLN A 112 -9.72 0.79 9.70
CA GLN A 112 -9.07 1.74 10.61
C GLN A 112 -8.24 1.07 11.73
N HIS A 113 -8.25 -0.27 11.82
CA HIS A 113 -7.38 -0.99 12.75
C HIS A 113 -5.94 -0.96 12.22
N PRO A 114 -4.96 -0.39 12.95
CA PRO A 114 -3.61 -0.15 12.42
C PRO A 114 -2.91 -1.37 11.83
N LEU A 115 -2.74 -2.46 12.60
CA LEU A 115 -2.04 -3.65 12.12
C LEU A 115 -2.68 -4.20 10.84
N ARG A 116 -3.97 -4.54 10.90
CA ARG A 116 -4.73 -5.10 9.77
C ARG A 116 -4.76 -4.16 8.55
N GLY A 117 -4.88 -2.85 8.78
CA GLY A 117 -4.91 -1.84 7.72
C GLY A 117 -3.55 -1.67 7.05
N LEU A 118 -2.45 -1.69 7.81
CA LEU A 118 -1.10 -1.64 7.25
C LEU A 118 -0.83 -2.85 6.34
N PHE A 119 -1.17 -4.05 6.80
CA PHE A 119 -1.00 -5.27 6.01
C PHE A 119 -1.91 -5.32 4.78
N LEU A 120 -3.18 -4.92 4.89
CA LEU A 120 -4.10 -4.83 3.76
C LEU A 120 -3.60 -3.84 2.69
N ARG A 121 -3.11 -2.67 3.13
CA ARG A 121 -2.58 -1.65 2.22
C ARG A 121 -1.24 -2.05 1.60
N ASN A 122 -0.42 -2.80 2.32
CA ASN A 122 0.78 -3.41 1.76
C ASN A 122 0.43 -4.47 0.71
N TYR A 123 -0.61 -5.28 0.96
CA TYR A 123 -1.13 -6.23 -0.02
C TYR A 123 -1.64 -5.54 -1.28
N LEU A 124 -2.42 -4.45 -1.13
CA LEU A 124 -2.85 -3.61 -2.24
C LEU A 124 -1.64 -3.16 -3.09
N LEU A 125 -0.65 -2.55 -2.46
CA LEU A 125 0.56 -2.03 -3.12
C LEU A 125 1.39 -3.12 -3.81
N GLN A 126 1.38 -4.34 -3.27
CA GLN A 126 2.06 -5.50 -3.86
C GLN A 126 1.31 -5.98 -5.10
N CYS A 127 -0.01 -6.13 -5.03
CA CYS A 127 -0.81 -6.66 -6.13
C CYS A 127 -0.94 -5.68 -7.28
N THR A 128 -0.96 -4.36 -7.00
CA THR A 128 -1.10 -3.35 -8.05
C THR A 128 0.21 -2.98 -8.74
N ARG A 129 1.37 -3.46 -8.24
CA ARG A 129 2.70 -3.08 -8.74
C ARG A 129 2.82 -3.06 -10.26
N ASN A 130 2.38 -4.11 -10.94
CA ASN A 130 2.59 -4.31 -12.38
C ASN A 130 1.40 -3.81 -13.22
N ILE A 131 0.42 -3.14 -12.61
CA ILE A 131 -0.78 -2.65 -13.30
C ILE A 131 -1.01 -1.16 -13.09
N LEU A 132 -0.14 -0.47 -12.34
CA LEU A 132 -0.17 0.98 -12.23
C LEU A 132 0.15 1.61 -13.60
N PRO A 133 -0.62 2.61 -14.05
CA PRO A 133 -0.24 3.38 -15.23
C PRO A 133 1.12 4.07 -15.04
N ASP A 134 2.12 3.68 -15.82
CA ASP A 134 3.50 4.23 -15.73
C ASP A 134 4.03 4.75 -17.07
N GLU A 135 3.45 4.30 -18.18
CA GLU A 135 3.72 4.85 -19.51
C GLU A 135 3.14 6.27 -19.61
N GLY A 136 3.76 7.12 -20.43
CA GLY A 136 3.48 8.56 -20.56
C GLY A 136 2.07 8.93 -21.02
N GLU A 137 1.93 9.91 -21.92
CA GLU A 137 0.60 10.26 -22.44
C GLU A 137 -0.06 9.02 -23.06
N PRO A 138 -1.37 8.79 -22.83
CA PRO A 138 -2.05 7.59 -23.29
C PRO A 138 -1.89 7.46 -24.82
N THR A 139 -1.16 6.43 -25.24
CA THR A 139 -0.86 6.17 -26.66
C THR A 139 -2.08 5.65 -27.42
N ASP A 140 -3.03 5.03 -26.71
CA ASP A 140 -4.25 4.47 -27.26
C ASP A 140 -5.48 4.91 -26.45
N GLU A 141 -6.60 5.16 -27.15
CA GLU A 141 -7.92 5.47 -26.57
C GLU A 141 -8.44 4.39 -25.59
N GLU A 142 -7.82 3.20 -25.58
CA GLU A 142 -8.23 2.04 -24.79
C GLU A 142 -7.66 1.99 -23.36
N THR A 143 -6.61 2.74 -23.06
CA THR A 143 -5.95 2.70 -21.74
C THR A 143 -6.36 3.90 -20.88
N THR A 144 -7.13 3.66 -19.82
CA THR A 144 -7.50 4.73 -18.89
C THR A 144 -6.46 4.92 -17.80
N GLY A 145 -6.16 6.18 -17.50
CA GLY A 145 -5.28 6.63 -16.43
C GLY A 145 -3.83 6.85 -16.85
N ASP A 146 -3.19 7.81 -16.19
CA ASP A 146 -1.83 8.27 -16.45
C ASP A 146 -0.90 8.10 -15.23
N ILE A 147 0.36 8.47 -15.39
CA ILE A 147 1.33 8.49 -14.27
C ILE A 147 0.85 9.33 -13.07
N SER A 148 0.06 10.37 -13.30
CA SER A 148 -0.47 11.23 -12.25
C SER A 148 -1.44 10.46 -11.35
N ASP A 149 -2.32 9.65 -11.96
CA ASP A 149 -3.21 8.74 -11.23
C ASP A 149 -2.44 7.72 -10.38
N SER A 150 -1.32 7.20 -10.88
CA SER A 150 -0.44 6.30 -10.12
C SER A 150 0.24 6.97 -8.93
N MET A 151 0.74 8.20 -9.12
CA MET A 151 1.33 8.98 -8.02
C MET A 151 0.28 9.27 -6.95
N ASP A 152 -0.91 9.70 -7.34
CA ASP A 152 -2.02 9.99 -6.42
C ASP A 152 -2.46 8.74 -5.66
N PHE A 153 -2.56 7.59 -6.35
CA PHE A 153 -2.88 6.31 -5.73
C PHE A 153 -1.87 5.95 -4.63
N VAL A 154 -0.56 6.02 -4.93
CA VAL A 154 0.48 5.63 -3.97
C VAL A 154 0.61 6.66 -2.84
N LEU A 155 0.51 7.96 -3.13
CA LEU A 155 0.53 9.03 -2.11
C LEU A 155 -0.67 8.94 -1.17
N LEU A 156 -1.87 8.63 -1.68
CA LEU A 156 -3.04 8.40 -0.85
C LEU A 156 -2.85 7.18 0.05
N ASN A 157 -2.33 6.09 -0.51
CA ASN A 157 -2.04 4.89 0.28
C ASN A 157 -1.00 5.17 1.37
N PHE A 158 0.07 5.88 1.03
CA PHE A 158 1.10 6.34 1.97
C PHE A 158 0.52 7.17 3.10
N ALA A 159 -0.29 8.19 2.79
CA ALA A 159 -0.92 9.06 3.80
C ALA A 159 -1.76 8.25 4.80
N GLU A 160 -2.58 7.31 4.32
CA GLU A 160 -3.40 6.46 5.17
C GLU A 160 -2.56 5.45 5.98
N MET A 161 -1.50 4.88 5.41
CA MET A 161 -0.57 4.01 6.14
C MET A 161 0.17 4.78 7.23
N ASN A 162 0.63 6.00 6.97
CA ASN A 162 1.25 6.87 7.97
C ASN A 162 0.29 7.16 9.13
N LYS A 163 -0.96 7.54 8.82
CA LYS A 163 -2.00 7.76 9.86
C LYS A 163 -2.25 6.52 10.72
N LEU A 164 -2.37 5.34 10.10
CA LEU A 164 -2.55 4.07 10.83
C LEU A 164 -1.35 3.78 11.73
N TRP A 165 -0.14 3.98 11.21
CA TRP A 165 1.09 3.73 11.94
C TRP A 165 1.30 4.69 13.13
N VAL A 166 0.98 5.97 12.98
CA VAL A 166 0.96 6.94 14.09
C VAL A 166 -0.15 6.63 15.09
N ARG A 167 -1.31 6.17 14.61
CA ARG A 167 -2.41 5.74 15.50
C ARG A 167 -2.02 4.59 16.41
N MET A 168 -1.12 3.70 15.98
CA MET A 168 -0.60 2.61 16.84
C MET A 168 -0.04 3.13 18.15
N GLN A 169 0.58 4.31 18.17
CA GLN A 169 1.15 4.86 19.39
C GLN A 169 0.10 5.05 20.50
N HIS A 170 -1.12 5.41 20.09
CA HIS A 170 -2.23 5.80 20.96
C HIS A 170 -3.21 4.66 21.24
N GLN A 171 -3.03 3.49 20.63
CA GLN A 171 -3.95 2.37 20.77
C GLN A 171 -3.64 1.54 22.03
N GLY A 172 -4.63 1.31 22.89
CA GLY A 172 -4.47 0.47 24.08
C GLY A 172 -3.94 1.21 25.31
N HIS A 173 -3.54 0.46 26.34
CA HIS A 173 -3.20 1.04 27.64
C HIS A 173 -1.81 1.70 27.65
N SER A 174 -1.64 2.75 28.45
CA SER A 174 -0.36 3.47 28.60
C SER A 174 0.81 2.57 29.01
N ARG A 175 0.55 1.52 29.81
CA ARG A 175 1.56 0.53 30.23
C ARG A 175 2.21 -0.23 29.06
N ASP A 176 1.50 -0.38 27.95
CA ASP A 176 1.97 -1.14 26.79
C ASP A 176 2.72 -0.25 25.78
N ARG A 177 2.99 1.01 26.12
CA ARG A 177 3.61 2.01 25.22
C ARG A 177 4.94 1.54 24.65
N GLU A 178 5.84 1.02 25.49
CA GLU A 178 7.15 0.55 25.02
C GLU A 178 7.03 -0.65 24.06
N LYS A 179 6.08 -1.55 24.35
CA LYS A 179 5.81 -2.68 23.46
C LYS A 179 5.33 -2.18 22.10
N ARG A 180 4.39 -1.22 22.08
CA ARG A 180 3.90 -0.63 20.83
C ARG A 180 4.98 0.10 20.06
N GLU A 181 5.88 0.82 20.72
CA GLU A 181 6.96 1.51 20.03
C GLU A 181 7.91 0.51 19.33
N ARG A 182 8.20 -0.64 19.96
CA ARG A 182 8.95 -1.73 19.32
C ARG A 182 8.21 -2.32 18.13
N GLU A 183 6.92 -2.61 18.29
CA GLU A 183 6.07 -3.13 17.20
C GLU A 183 5.95 -2.13 16.04
N ARG A 184 5.86 -0.83 16.33
CA ARG A 184 5.88 0.24 15.32
C ARG A 184 7.21 0.28 14.57
N GLN A 185 8.33 0.11 15.26
CA GLN A 185 9.65 0.06 14.64
C GLN A 185 9.80 -1.13 13.67
N GLU A 186 9.20 -2.28 13.98
CA GLU A 186 9.17 -3.44 13.07
C GLU A 186 8.32 -3.16 11.83
N LEU A 187 7.18 -2.48 11.99
CA LEU A 187 6.22 -2.23 10.90
C LEU A 187 6.57 -1.03 10.00
N ARG A 188 7.58 -0.22 10.37
CA ARG A 188 8.00 0.97 9.60
C ARG A 188 8.28 0.67 8.12
N ILE A 189 8.82 -0.52 7.85
CA ILE A 189 9.16 -0.98 6.50
C ILE A 189 7.92 -0.98 5.60
N LEU A 190 6.75 -1.39 6.11
CA LEU A 190 5.50 -1.41 5.34
C LEU A 190 5.12 -0.01 4.83
N VAL A 191 5.34 1.03 5.62
CA VAL A 191 5.05 2.41 5.23
C VAL A 191 6.07 2.89 4.18
N GLY A 192 7.36 2.59 4.41
CA GLY A 192 8.46 2.95 3.51
C GLY A 192 8.36 2.32 2.12
N THR A 193 7.73 1.15 1.99
CA THR A 193 7.49 0.50 0.68
C THR A 193 6.73 1.41 -0.30
N ASN A 194 5.90 2.35 0.17
CA ASN A 194 5.25 3.32 -0.71
C ASN A 194 6.25 4.26 -1.40
N LEU A 195 7.28 4.73 -0.67
CA LEU A 195 8.32 5.57 -1.24
C LEU A 195 9.14 4.79 -2.27
N VAL A 196 9.45 3.52 -1.96
CA VAL A 196 10.11 2.61 -2.91
C VAL A 196 9.25 2.44 -4.17
N ARG A 197 7.92 2.26 -4.02
CA ARG A 197 7.01 2.18 -5.17
C ARG A 197 7.04 3.45 -6.01
N LEU A 198 7.01 4.64 -5.39
CA LEU A 198 7.09 5.92 -6.10
C LEU A 198 8.40 6.08 -6.87
N SER A 199 9.53 5.65 -6.29
CA SER A 199 10.84 5.69 -6.97
C SER A 199 10.97 4.70 -8.13
N GLN A 200 10.14 3.66 -8.15
CA GLN A 200 10.13 2.63 -9.19
C GLN A 200 9.21 2.97 -10.36
N LEU A 201 8.46 4.07 -10.29
CA LEU A 201 7.65 4.55 -11.41
C LEU A 201 8.57 5.26 -12.40
N GLU A 202 8.69 4.71 -13.61
CA GLU A 202 9.52 5.26 -14.69
C GLU A 202 9.08 6.68 -15.09
N GLY A 203 7.79 6.98 -15.00
CA GLY A 203 7.24 8.30 -15.32
C GLY A 203 7.59 9.41 -14.30
N VAL A 204 8.22 9.11 -13.17
CA VAL A 204 8.59 10.10 -12.15
C VAL A 204 9.93 10.77 -12.49
N ASN A 205 9.84 11.86 -13.24
CA ASN A 205 10.98 12.76 -13.47
C ASN A 205 11.18 13.76 -12.32
N VAL A 206 12.27 14.54 -12.37
CA VAL A 206 12.63 15.50 -11.31
C VAL A 206 11.56 16.56 -11.05
N GLU A 207 10.82 16.99 -12.09
CA GLU A 207 9.79 18.01 -11.93
C GLU A 207 8.56 17.45 -11.23
N ARG A 208 8.09 16.27 -11.65
CA ARG A 208 6.99 15.54 -10.97
C ARG A 208 7.38 15.17 -9.55
N TYR A 209 8.64 14.77 -9.34
CA TYR A 209 9.16 14.51 -8.01
C TYR A 209 9.06 15.76 -7.12
N LYS A 210 9.59 16.88 -7.59
CA LYS A 210 9.61 18.14 -6.85
C LYS A 210 8.21 18.67 -6.55
N GLN A 211 7.33 18.69 -7.54
CA GLN A 211 6.02 19.33 -7.41
C GLN A 211 5.01 18.46 -6.66
N ILE A 212 5.00 17.14 -6.92
CA ILE A 212 3.94 16.23 -6.48
C ILE A 212 4.47 15.28 -5.40
N VAL A 213 5.48 14.48 -5.72
CA VAL A 213 5.92 13.36 -4.85
C VAL A 213 6.52 13.87 -3.55
N LEU A 214 7.58 14.69 -3.62
CA LEU A 214 8.26 15.21 -2.44
C LEU A 214 7.32 16.10 -1.62
N THR A 215 6.57 17.00 -2.26
CA THR A 215 5.60 17.86 -1.58
C THR A 215 4.58 17.03 -0.81
N GLY A 216 3.97 16.02 -1.44
CA GLY A 216 2.99 15.15 -0.80
C GLY A 216 3.59 14.32 0.34
N ILE A 217 4.83 13.82 0.19
CA ILE A 217 5.50 13.08 1.27
C ILE A 217 5.81 14.01 2.45
N LEU A 218 6.48 15.14 2.20
CA LEU A 218 6.89 16.09 3.25
C LEU A 218 5.68 16.65 4.00
N GLU A 219 4.57 16.93 3.31
CA GLU A 219 3.33 17.36 3.96
C GLU A 219 2.85 16.33 5.00
N GLN A 220 2.83 15.04 4.65
CA GLN A 220 2.43 14.00 5.61
C GLN A 220 3.45 13.82 6.73
N VAL A 221 4.75 13.94 6.44
CA VAL A 221 5.83 13.81 7.42
C VAL A 221 5.75 14.94 8.46
N VAL A 222 5.66 16.20 8.03
CA VAL A 222 5.58 17.34 8.96
C VAL A 222 4.28 17.29 9.77
N ASN A 223 3.14 17.04 9.10
CA ASN A 223 1.84 17.10 9.76
C ASN A 223 1.57 15.93 10.73
N CYS A 224 2.28 14.80 10.62
CA CYS A 224 2.02 13.66 11.50
C CYS A 224 2.48 13.91 12.95
N ARG A 225 3.41 14.84 13.17
CA ARG A 225 3.94 15.24 14.49
C ARG A 225 4.38 14.08 15.38
N ASP A 226 4.86 12.99 14.78
CA ASP A 226 5.35 11.80 15.48
C ASP A 226 6.84 11.62 15.17
N ALA A 227 7.68 11.67 16.20
CA ALA A 227 9.13 11.70 16.03
C ALA A 227 9.69 10.44 15.37
N LEU A 228 9.18 9.26 15.74
CA LEU A 228 9.62 7.99 15.16
C LEU A 228 9.28 7.94 13.67
N ALA A 229 8.05 8.30 13.30
CA ALA A 229 7.63 8.33 11.91
C ALA A 229 8.41 9.36 11.09
N GLN A 230 8.61 10.56 11.64
CA GLN A 230 9.36 11.62 10.98
C GLN A 230 10.82 11.23 10.72
N GLU A 231 11.51 10.70 11.74
CA GLU A 231 12.91 10.29 11.60
C GLU A 231 13.08 9.23 10.51
N TYR A 232 12.28 8.17 10.58
CA TYR A 232 12.33 7.09 9.59
C TYR A 232 11.96 7.55 8.17
N LEU A 233 10.89 8.34 8.01
CA LEU A 233 10.43 8.74 6.68
C LEU A 233 11.38 9.74 6.01
N MET A 234 12.01 10.62 6.79
CA MET A 234 13.07 11.50 6.27
C MET A 234 14.30 10.71 5.81
N GLU A 235 14.73 9.71 6.59
CA GLU A 235 15.78 8.77 6.16
C GLU A 235 15.38 7.99 4.90
N CYS A 236 14.12 7.54 4.79
CA CYS A 236 13.63 6.88 3.58
C CYS A 236 13.66 7.80 2.36
N ILE A 237 13.27 9.07 2.49
CA ILE A 237 13.36 10.03 1.37
C ILE A 237 14.81 10.08 0.87
N ILE A 238 15.78 10.25 1.77
CA ILE A 238 17.20 10.25 1.43
C ILE A 238 17.56 8.94 0.73
N GLN A 239 17.36 7.78 1.35
CA GLN A 239 17.85 6.50 0.82
C GLN A 239 17.21 6.08 -0.50
N VAL A 240 15.93 6.39 -0.72
CA VAL A 240 15.14 5.82 -1.82
C VAL A 240 15.26 6.62 -3.11
N PHE A 241 15.32 7.95 -3.04
CA PHE A 241 15.32 8.80 -4.25
C PHE A 241 16.72 9.17 -4.72
N PRO A 242 16.98 9.39 -6.03
CA PRO A 242 18.31 9.71 -6.56
C PRO A 242 18.90 11.03 -6.04
N ASP A 243 20.23 11.15 -6.05
CA ASP A 243 20.91 12.35 -5.57
C ASP A 243 20.64 13.58 -6.44
N GLU A 244 20.43 13.39 -7.75
CA GLU A 244 20.05 14.48 -8.65
C GLU A 244 18.74 15.14 -8.24
N PHE A 245 17.80 14.35 -7.67
CA PHE A 245 16.52 14.86 -7.19
C PHE A 245 16.72 15.65 -5.90
N HIS A 246 17.56 15.15 -4.98
CA HIS A 246 17.90 15.84 -3.73
C HIS A 246 18.58 17.17 -3.98
N LEU A 247 19.52 17.25 -4.93
CA LEU A 247 20.20 18.51 -5.29
C LEU A 247 19.20 19.59 -5.72
N GLN A 248 18.15 19.23 -6.46
CA GLN A 248 17.13 20.18 -6.91
C GLN A 248 16.05 20.47 -5.86
N THR A 249 16.01 19.70 -4.78
CA THR A 249 14.98 19.77 -3.74
C THR A 249 15.55 19.96 -2.32
N LEU A 250 16.83 20.33 -2.22
CA LEU A 250 17.50 20.56 -0.94
C LEU A 250 16.80 21.63 -0.10
N ASN A 251 16.38 22.74 -0.73
CA ASN A 251 15.69 23.82 -0.04
C ASN A 251 14.36 23.38 0.62
N PRO A 252 13.39 22.78 -0.10
CA PRO A 252 12.17 22.29 0.55
C PRO A 252 12.44 21.20 1.58
N PHE A 253 13.41 20.30 1.34
CA PHE A 253 13.79 19.27 2.31
C PHE A 253 14.33 19.87 3.63
N LEU A 254 15.29 20.80 3.56
CA LEU A 254 15.85 21.46 4.74
C LEU A 254 14.84 22.32 5.48
N ARG A 255 13.89 22.94 4.76
CA ARG A 255 12.76 23.65 5.39
C ARG A 255 11.89 22.68 6.19
N ALA A 256 11.56 21.52 5.62
CA ALA A 256 10.81 20.50 6.35
C ALA A 256 11.57 20.00 7.58
N CYS A 257 12.90 19.84 7.51
CA CYS A 257 13.73 19.52 8.68
C CYS A 257 13.56 20.50 9.86
N ALA A 258 13.34 21.79 9.57
CA ALA A 258 13.13 22.80 10.61
C ALA A 258 11.72 22.72 11.25
N GLU A 259 10.77 22.06 10.60
CA GLU A 259 9.39 21.90 11.06
C GLU A 259 9.14 20.54 11.74
N LEU A 260 10.18 19.70 11.86
CA LEU A 260 10.08 18.39 12.52
C LEU A 260 9.86 18.53 14.02
N HIS A 261 9.30 17.48 14.61
CA HIS A 261 9.08 17.37 16.05
C HIS A 261 10.41 17.48 16.80
N GLN A 262 10.42 18.17 17.95
CA GLN A 262 11.63 18.50 18.72
C GLN A 262 12.47 17.28 19.16
N ASN A 263 11.83 16.12 19.27
CA ASN A 263 12.49 14.85 19.64
C ASN A 263 13.12 14.12 18.46
N VAL A 264 12.98 14.61 17.23
CA VAL A 264 13.62 14.01 16.04
C VAL A 264 15.10 14.35 16.06
N ASN A 265 15.96 13.35 15.82
CA ASN A 265 17.38 13.59 15.70
C ASN A 265 17.74 14.12 14.30
N VAL A 266 17.45 15.41 14.07
CA VAL A 266 17.70 16.09 12.79
C VAL A 266 19.17 16.04 12.39
N LYS A 267 20.09 16.00 13.36
CA LYS A 267 21.52 15.86 13.09
C LYS A 267 21.81 14.57 12.30
N ASN A 268 21.23 13.44 12.69
CA ASN A 268 21.44 12.17 11.99
C ASN A 268 20.88 12.21 10.57
N ILE A 269 19.70 12.82 10.37
CA ILE A 269 19.09 13.01 9.05
C ILE A 269 20.02 13.84 8.14
N ILE A 270 20.57 14.94 8.66
CA ILE A 270 21.49 15.80 7.89
C ILE A 270 22.79 15.08 7.58
N ILE A 271 23.36 14.33 8.54
CA ILE A 271 24.56 13.52 8.29
C ILE A 271 24.29 12.50 7.18
N ALA A 272 23.17 11.78 7.24
CA ALA A 272 22.79 10.82 6.22
C ALA A 272 22.62 11.45 4.82
N LEU A 273 22.19 12.72 4.75
CA LEU A 273 22.11 13.46 3.50
C LEU A 273 23.48 13.91 2.98
N ILE A 274 24.42 14.22 3.86
CA ILE A 274 25.78 14.67 3.49
C ILE A 274 26.68 13.51 3.08
N ASP A 275 26.54 12.36 3.75
CA ASP A 275 27.36 11.16 3.49
C ASP A 275 27.00 10.47 2.16
N ARG A 276 25.90 10.87 1.54
CA ARG A 276 25.40 10.35 0.28
C ARG A 276 25.92 11.20 -0.88
#